data_AF-A0A353QT32-F1
#
_entry.id   AF-A0A353QT32-F1
#
_cell.length_a   1.000
_cell.length_b   1.000
_cell.length_c   1.000
_cell.angle_alpha   90.00
_cell.angle_beta   90.00
_cell.angle_gamma   90.00
#
_symmetry.space_group_name_H-M   'P 1'
#
loop_
_entity.id
_entity.type
_entity.pdbx_description
1 polymer ?
#
loop_
_entity_poly.entity_id
_entity_poly.type
_entity_poly.pdbx_seq_one_letter_code
_entity_poly.pdbx_strand_id
1 'polypeptide(L)'
;AAQACKSLNDGPSNYGHTDWYLPAINELVVLCTNRAAIGNFPDVSYGGYWSSTETDSFRATRIYSTAVCSTYSSEKFNGTYVRCIRDEAAPDATCPTIGNTCADGTKYAGYYDSRYLFTTISNELGSYKWNNGTVPGLVLTGASDISYGLNNYTTLIAATDSGAPYKAAQACKTLNEDTARNRGYTDWYLPASNELALLAANSLASSGAWSSTESDVYKARYNYYQLYANKTDAQIVKCIRSE
;
A
#
# COMPACT_ATOMS: atom_id res chain seq x y z
N ALA A 1 -19.54 19.22 16.86
CA ALA A 1 -19.06 18.18 15.92
C ALA A 1 -17.60 17.80 16.19
N ALA A 2 -16.63 18.71 16.01
CA ALA A 2 -15.20 18.39 16.18
C ALA A 2 -14.84 17.84 17.58
N GLN A 3 -15.49 18.33 18.63
CA GLN A 3 -15.31 17.82 19.99
C GLN A 3 -15.65 16.33 20.12
N ALA A 4 -16.64 15.82 19.37
CA ALA A 4 -16.96 14.40 19.39
C ALA A 4 -15.82 13.53 18.86
N CYS A 5 -15.10 14.01 17.84
CA CYS A 5 -13.91 13.33 17.32
C CYS A 5 -12.72 13.47 18.26
N LYS A 6 -12.55 14.64 18.89
CA LYS A 6 -11.54 14.82 19.93
C LYS A 6 -11.73 13.84 21.10
N SER A 7 -12.97 13.60 21.52
CA SER A 7 -13.25 12.64 22.60
C SER A 7 -12.85 11.21 22.27
N LEU A 8 -12.74 10.84 20.98
CA LEU A 8 -12.18 9.54 20.57
C LEU A 8 -10.67 9.48 20.82
N ASN A 9 -9.94 10.59 20.70
CA ASN A 9 -8.50 10.60 20.93
C ASN A 9 -8.14 10.49 22.42
N ASP A 10 -8.99 11.05 23.28
CA ASP A 10 -8.74 11.15 24.72
C ASP A 10 -9.40 10.02 25.54
N GLY A 11 -10.23 9.18 24.90
CA GLY A 11 -11.12 8.24 25.57
C GLY A 11 -10.65 6.78 25.56
N PRO A 12 -11.24 5.90 26.40
CA PRO A 12 -10.94 4.46 26.40
C PRO A 12 -11.43 3.74 25.12
N SER A 13 -12.27 4.40 24.32
CA SER A 13 -12.79 3.91 23.03
C SER A 13 -12.01 4.47 21.84
N ASN A 14 -10.72 4.77 22.02
CA ASN A 14 -9.88 5.33 20.96
C ASN A 14 -9.52 4.33 19.86
N TYR A 15 -9.89 3.05 20.05
CA TYR A 15 -9.58 1.93 19.17
C TYR A 15 -8.07 1.76 18.93
N GLY A 16 -7.22 2.28 19.84
CA GLY A 16 -5.76 2.30 19.70
C GLY A 16 -5.20 3.52 18.97
N HIS A 17 -6.02 4.53 18.63
CA HIS A 17 -5.64 5.65 17.77
C HIS A 17 -5.91 7.00 18.44
N THR A 18 -5.08 8.02 18.17
CA THR A 18 -5.17 9.35 18.82
C THR A 18 -5.28 10.51 17.82
N ASP A 19 -5.57 10.18 16.58
CA ASP A 19 -5.53 11.03 15.39
C ASP A 19 -6.91 11.15 14.71
N TRP A 20 -8.00 10.86 15.44
CA TRP A 20 -9.35 11.04 14.94
C TRP A 20 -9.69 12.53 14.78
N TYR A 21 -10.25 12.90 13.63
CA TYR A 21 -10.72 14.24 13.34
C TYR A 21 -12.06 14.26 12.60
N LEU A 22 -12.68 15.44 12.57
CA LEU A 22 -13.90 15.71 11.81
C LEU A 22 -13.51 15.92 10.33
N PRO A 23 -13.93 15.06 9.40
CA PRO A 23 -13.54 15.16 7.99
C PRO A 23 -13.92 16.51 7.39
N ALA A 24 -13.08 17.02 6.49
CA ALA A 24 -13.46 18.07 5.55
C ALA A 24 -14.57 17.56 4.62
N ILE A 25 -15.31 18.47 3.97
CA ILE A 25 -16.47 18.06 3.17
C ILE A 25 -16.10 17.10 2.04
N ASN A 26 -14.94 17.27 1.41
CA ASN A 26 -14.50 16.39 0.32
C ASN A 26 -14.18 14.98 0.83
N GLU A 27 -13.54 14.86 2.00
CA GLU A 27 -13.26 13.56 2.65
C GLU A 27 -14.57 12.87 3.05
N LEU A 28 -15.52 13.65 3.59
CA LEU A 28 -16.83 13.15 3.98
C LEU A 28 -17.68 12.71 2.77
N VAL A 29 -17.54 13.37 1.61
CA VAL A 29 -18.15 12.93 0.35
C VAL A 29 -17.57 11.57 -0.06
N VAL A 30 -16.24 11.39 -0.04
CA VAL A 30 -15.60 10.09 -0.33
C VAL A 30 -16.12 9.00 0.60
N LEU A 31 -16.22 9.29 1.89
CA LEU A 31 -16.77 8.38 2.89
C LEU A 31 -18.23 8.00 2.58
N CYS A 32 -19.06 8.97 2.21
CA CYS A 32 -20.46 8.73 1.84
C CYS A 32 -20.60 7.90 0.56
N THR A 33 -19.76 8.16 -0.46
CA THR A 33 -19.76 7.40 -1.72
C THR A 33 -19.45 5.92 -1.47
N ASN A 34 -18.57 5.63 -0.52
CA ASN A 34 -18.16 4.26 -0.16
C ASN A 34 -19.00 3.65 0.99
N ARG A 35 -20.10 4.29 1.40
CA ARG A 35 -20.89 3.89 2.59
C ARG A 35 -21.35 2.43 2.60
N ALA A 36 -21.61 1.84 1.43
CA ALA A 36 -22.05 0.46 1.31
C ALA A 36 -20.95 -0.53 1.71
N ALA A 37 -19.70 -0.24 1.35
CA ALA A 37 -18.54 -1.05 1.73
C ALA A 37 -18.14 -0.83 3.20
N ILE A 38 -18.27 0.41 3.69
CA ILE A 38 -17.93 0.77 5.07
C ILE A 38 -18.90 0.15 6.08
N GLY A 39 -20.18 0.04 5.72
CA GLY A 39 -21.22 -0.48 6.61
C GLY A 39 -21.53 0.48 7.78
N ASN A 40 -22.61 0.20 8.51
CA ASN A 40 -23.06 1.00 9.66
C ASN A 40 -23.15 2.51 9.39
N PHE A 41 -23.38 2.91 8.14
CA PHE A 41 -23.51 4.29 7.71
C PHE A 41 -24.99 4.51 7.38
N PRO A 42 -25.84 4.79 8.40
CA PRO A 42 -27.28 4.80 8.24
C PRO A 42 -27.70 5.77 7.16
N ASP A 43 -28.70 5.36 6.37
CA ASP A 43 -29.28 6.24 5.37
C ASP A 43 -30.14 7.29 6.06
N VAL A 44 -29.58 8.49 6.21
CA VAL A 44 -30.21 9.62 6.87
C VAL A 44 -30.62 10.62 5.80
N SER A 45 -31.92 10.63 5.50
CA SER A 45 -32.54 11.74 4.79
C SER A 45 -32.77 12.87 5.78
N TYR A 46 -32.30 14.09 5.48
CA TYR A 46 -32.42 15.30 6.31
C TYR A 46 -31.58 15.31 7.62
N GLY A 47 -31.12 14.14 8.07
CA GLY A 47 -30.33 13.96 9.30
C GLY A 47 -28.82 14.19 9.18
N GLY A 48 -28.25 14.04 7.98
CA GLY A 48 -26.90 14.49 7.56
C GLY A 48 -25.66 14.20 8.42
N TYR A 49 -24.47 14.47 7.89
CA TYR A 49 -23.19 14.37 8.61
C TYR A 49 -22.41 15.68 8.54
N TRP A 50 -21.99 16.21 9.70
CA TRP A 50 -21.19 17.42 9.77
C TRP A 50 -19.80 17.18 9.16
N SER A 51 -19.31 18.16 8.40
CA SER A 51 -17.90 18.27 8.03
C SER A 51 -17.22 19.40 8.82
N SER A 52 -15.90 19.48 8.73
CA SER A 52 -15.10 20.59 9.26
C SER A 52 -15.03 21.80 8.33
N THR A 53 -15.66 21.74 7.14
CA THR A 53 -15.64 22.84 6.17
C THR A 53 -16.62 23.93 6.56
N GLU A 54 -16.08 25.07 6.99
CA GLU A 54 -16.84 26.28 7.29
C GLU A 54 -17.26 27.03 6.02
N THR A 55 -18.47 27.59 6.01
CA THR A 55 -18.95 28.45 4.91
C THR A 55 -18.80 29.92 5.26
N ASP A 56 -19.22 30.30 6.47
CA ASP A 56 -19.12 31.65 7.02
C ASP A 56 -19.27 31.61 8.54
N SER A 57 -19.39 32.77 9.19
CA SER A 57 -19.53 32.87 10.65
C SER A 57 -20.74 32.12 11.21
N PHE A 58 -21.79 31.91 10.42
CA PHE A 58 -23.06 31.33 10.83
C PHE A 58 -23.27 29.89 10.35
N ARG A 59 -22.62 29.51 9.24
CA ARG A 59 -22.89 28.24 8.53
C ARG A 59 -21.64 27.41 8.31
N ALA A 60 -21.84 26.10 8.23
CA ALA A 60 -20.84 25.12 7.81
C ALA A 60 -21.47 24.15 6.80
N THR A 61 -20.62 23.43 6.06
CA THR A 61 -21.07 22.46 5.07
C THR A 61 -21.24 21.08 5.71
N ARG A 62 -22.32 20.38 5.35
CA ARG A 62 -22.60 19.00 5.77
C ARG A 62 -22.99 18.14 4.57
N ILE A 63 -22.90 16.83 4.70
CA ILE A 63 -23.70 15.92 3.86
C ILE A 63 -25.14 16.04 4.34
N TYR A 64 -26.06 16.34 3.43
CA TYR A 64 -27.48 16.50 3.71
C TYR A 64 -28.26 15.18 3.57
N SER A 65 -27.93 14.42 2.53
CA SER A 65 -28.51 13.10 2.26
C SER A 65 -27.39 12.13 1.94
N THR A 66 -27.37 11.02 2.69
CA THR A 66 -26.40 9.95 2.48
C THR A 66 -26.77 9.01 1.33
N ALA A 67 -28.03 9.02 0.89
CA ALA A 67 -28.48 8.26 -0.28
C ALA A 67 -27.77 8.73 -1.56
N VAL A 68 -27.62 10.04 -1.71
CA VAL A 68 -27.04 10.69 -2.90
C VAL A 68 -25.75 11.46 -2.62
N CYS A 69 -25.29 11.46 -1.36
CA CYS A 69 -24.09 12.18 -0.91
C CYS A 69 -24.09 13.68 -1.27
N SER A 70 -25.27 14.32 -1.20
CA SER A 70 -25.41 15.73 -1.51
C SER A 70 -24.89 16.60 -0.36
N THR A 71 -24.23 17.70 -0.71
CA THR A 71 -23.72 18.68 0.25
C THR A 71 -24.71 19.83 0.46
N TYR A 72 -24.75 20.39 1.66
CA TYR A 72 -25.59 21.55 1.97
C TYR A 72 -24.93 22.45 3.02
N SER A 73 -25.09 23.77 2.88
CA SER A 73 -24.65 24.75 3.87
C SER A 73 -25.75 24.93 4.92
N SER A 74 -25.45 24.61 6.18
CA SER A 74 -26.42 24.64 7.28
C SER A 74 -25.89 25.44 8.46
N GLU A 75 -26.80 25.98 9.27
CA GLU A 75 -26.48 26.74 10.46
C GLU A 75 -25.74 25.89 11.50
N LYS A 76 -24.68 26.46 12.09
CA LYS A 76 -23.76 25.74 12.99
C LYS A 76 -24.41 25.25 14.30
N PHE A 77 -25.58 25.78 14.65
CA PHE A 77 -26.33 25.36 15.85
C PHE A 77 -27.27 24.17 15.59
N ASN A 78 -27.39 23.68 14.35
CA ASN A 78 -28.20 22.50 14.07
C ASN A 78 -27.49 21.21 14.53
N GLY A 79 -28.25 20.33 15.18
CA GLY A 79 -27.80 18.98 15.51
C GLY A 79 -27.80 18.06 14.28
N THR A 80 -26.70 17.37 14.02
CA THR A 80 -26.55 16.39 12.93
C THR A 80 -25.57 15.29 13.35
N TYR A 81 -25.48 14.20 12.60
CA TYR A 81 -24.52 13.12 12.90
C TYR A 81 -23.07 13.54 12.67
N VAL A 82 -22.15 12.82 13.31
CA VAL A 82 -20.71 12.97 13.14
C VAL A 82 -20.15 11.60 12.82
N ARG A 83 -19.27 11.53 11.83
CA ARG A 83 -18.41 10.39 11.61
C ARG A 83 -16.98 10.88 11.54
N CYS A 84 -16.21 10.47 12.53
CA CYS A 84 -14.80 10.81 12.60
C CYS A 84 -14.03 9.91 11.64
N ILE A 85 -13.04 10.48 10.99
CA ILE A 85 -12.07 9.75 10.20
C ILE A 85 -10.70 9.93 10.85
N ARG A 86 -9.77 9.07 10.46
CA ARG A 86 -8.34 9.29 10.67
C ARG A 86 -7.70 9.37 9.30
N ASP A 87 -6.62 10.14 9.21
CA ASP A 87 -5.73 10.05 8.08
C ASP A 87 -4.78 8.93 8.45
N GLU A 88 -4.68 7.90 7.63
CA GLU A 88 -3.67 6.86 7.86
C GLU A 88 -2.33 7.52 7.53
N ALA A 89 -1.74 8.18 8.54
CA ALA A 89 -0.40 8.67 8.45
C ALA A 89 0.49 7.48 8.09
N ALA A 90 1.34 7.65 7.08
CA ALA A 90 2.35 6.66 6.76
C ALA A 90 3.03 6.21 8.08
N PRO A 91 3.39 4.92 8.23
CA PRO A 91 3.86 4.34 9.49
C PRO A 91 4.98 5.13 10.17
N ASP A 92 5.70 5.91 9.37
CA ASP A 92 6.68 6.88 9.80
C ASP A 92 6.24 8.32 9.44
N ALA A 93 6.01 9.14 10.47
CA ALA A 93 5.66 10.57 10.35
C ALA A 93 6.71 11.41 9.58
N THR A 94 7.92 10.87 9.37
CA THR A 94 8.97 11.50 8.55
C THR A 94 8.84 11.22 7.05
N CYS A 95 8.01 10.26 6.63
CA CYS A 95 7.72 9.99 5.21
C CYS A 95 6.21 9.88 4.90
N PRO A 96 5.42 10.93 5.18
CA PRO A 96 3.97 10.90 5.01
C PRO A 96 3.52 10.77 3.55
N THR A 97 4.36 11.16 2.60
CA THR A 97 4.02 11.17 1.17
C THR A 97 4.79 10.11 0.41
N ILE A 98 4.11 9.49 -0.56
CA ILE A 98 4.70 8.51 -1.48
C ILE A 98 5.99 9.06 -2.09
N GLY A 99 7.04 8.25 -2.05
CA GLY A 99 8.37 8.54 -2.57
C GLY A 99 9.31 9.29 -1.64
N ASN A 100 8.82 9.76 -0.47
CA ASN A 100 9.67 10.27 0.59
C ASN A 100 10.63 9.18 1.07
N THR A 101 11.80 9.62 1.51
CA THR A 101 12.72 8.77 2.26
C THR A 101 12.38 8.89 3.75
N CYS A 102 12.09 7.76 4.38
CA CYS A 102 11.76 7.64 5.80
C CYS A 102 13.00 7.80 6.68
N ALA A 103 12.83 7.96 7.99
CA ALA A 103 13.94 8.16 8.93
C ALA A 103 14.90 6.96 8.96
N ASP A 104 14.38 5.78 8.70
CA ASP A 104 15.14 4.53 8.56
C ASP A 104 15.92 4.42 7.22
N GLY A 105 15.72 5.35 6.29
CA GLY A 105 16.35 5.34 4.97
C GLY A 105 15.67 4.44 3.93
N THR A 106 14.46 3.93 4.19
CA THR A 106 13.59 3.31 3.19
C THR A 106 12.81 4.38 2.41
N LYS A 107 12.17 4.01 1.30
CA LYS A 107 11.23 4.88 0.59
C LYS A 107 9.80 4.37 0.74
N TYR A 108 8.89 5.26 1.14
CA TYR A 108 7.47 4.92 1.21
C TYR A 108 6.91 4.72 -0.21
N ALA A 109 6.42 3.52 -0.51
CA ALA A 109 5.93 3.15 -1.83
C ALA A 109 4.42 3.30 -2.00
N GLY A 110 3.69 3.49 -0.91
CA GLY A 110 2.24 3.63 -0.88
C GLY A 110 1.54 2.51 -0.12
N TYR A 111 0.23 2.66 0.04
CA TYR A 111 -0.63 1.68 0.68
C TYR A 111 -1.22 0.73 -0.37
N TYR A 112 -1.13 -0.57 -0.13
CA TYR A 112 -1.65 -1.59 -1.02
C TYR A 112 -2.09 -2.81 -0.22
N ASP A 113 -3.30 -3.29 -0.49
CA ASP A 113 -3.82 -4.53 0.09
C ASP A 113 -3.70 -4.58 1.62
N SER A 114 -4.17 -3.51 2.25
CA SER A 114 -4.18 -3.31 3.71
C SER A 114 -2.81 -3.24 4.39
N ARG A 115 -1.76 -2.93 3.62
CA ARG A 115 -0.37 -2.85 4.10
C ARG A 115 0.32 -1.62 3.54
N TYR A 116 1.24 -1.07 4.29
CA TYR A 116 2.14 -0.04 3.79
C TYR A 116 3.34 -0.69 3.15
N LEU A 117 3.63 -0.34 1.90
CA LEU A 117 4.79 -0.85 1.20
C LEU A 117 5.94 0.15 1.28
N PHE A 118 7.13 -0.38 1.51
CA PHE A 118 8.38 0.37 1.48
C PHE A 118 9.34 -0.30 0.52
N THR A 119 10.24 0.49 -0.06
CA THR A 119 11.23 -0.01 -1.01
C THR A 119 12.62 0.56 -0.73
N THR A 120 13.63 -0.08 -1.28
CA THR A 120 15.02 0.39 -1.25
C THR A 120 15.16 1.74 -1.98
N ILE A 121 16.19 2.53 -1.67
CA ILE A 121 16.41 3.83 -2.34
C ILE A 121 16.79 3.65 -3.83
N SER A 122 17.51 2.59 -4.16
CA SER A 122 17.95 2.23 -5.53
C SER A 122 17.55 0.81 -5.89
N ASN A 123 17.71 0.38 -7.13
CA ASN A 123 17.63 -1.05 -7.47
C ASN A 123 18.77 -1.81 -6.76
N GLU A 124 18.61 -3.14 -6.62
CA GLU A 124 19.73 -3.99 -6.22
C GLU A 124 20.85 -3.90 -7.26
N LEU A 125 22.10 -3.98 -6.79
CA LEU A 125 23.27 -3.82 -7.65
C LEU A 125 23.39 -5.01 -8.60
N GLY A 126 23.35 -4.76 -9.92
CA GLY A 126 23.53 -5.79 -10.95
C GLY A 126 22.25 -6.16 -11.71
N SER A 127 22.34 -7.24 -12.49
CA SER A 127 21.22 -7.83 -13.22
C SER A 127 21.07 -9.30 -12.86
N TYR A 128 19.83 -9.72 -12.69
CA TYR A 128 19.46 -10.98 -12.08
C TYR A 128 18.57 -11.77 -13.03
N LYS A 129 18.81 -13.08 -13.09
CA LYS A 129 17.90 -14.01 -13.74
C LYS A 129 16.80 -14.39 -12.75
N TRP A 130 15.62 -14.73 -13.24
CA TRP A 130 14.50 -15.07 -12.35
C TRP A 130 14.77 -16.38 -11.60
N ASN A 131 15.30 -17.39 -12.31
CA ASN A 131 15.75 -18.66 -11.75
C ASN A 131 17.29 -18.69 -11.55
N ASN A 132 17.90 -19.87 -11.45
CA ASN A 132 19.35 -20.05 -11.38
C ASN A 132 20.12 -19.64 -12.65
N GLY A 133 19.41 -19.41 -13.74
CA GLY A 133 19.94 -18.90 -14.98
C GLY A 133 20.34 -19.93 -16.02
N THR A 134 19.90 -21.18 -15.85
CA THR A 134 20.17 -22.28 -16.75
C THR A 134 18.87 -22.83 -17.35
N VAL A 135 18.95 -23.42 -18.56
CA VAL A 135 17.79 -24.06 -19.23
C VAL A 135 17.28 -25.28 -18.46
N PRO A 136 18.14 -26.16 -17.88
CA PRO A 136 17.67 -27.22 -16.99
C PRO A 136 16.90 -26.72 -15.75
N GLY A 137 17.03 -25.42 -15.41
CA GLY A 137 16.29 -24.77 -14.33
C GLY A 137 14.95 -24.16 -14.72
N LEU A 138 14.41 -24.49 -15.90
CA LEU A 138 13.06 -24.12 -16.30
C LEU A 138 12.06 -25.11 -15.70
N VAL A 139 11.58 -24.78 -14.50
CA VAL A 139 10.55 -25.54 -13.77
C VAL A 139 9.38 -24.62 -13.43
N LEU A 140 8.22 -25.22 -13.15
CA LEU A 140 7.08 -24.51 -12.59
C LEU A 140 7.13 -24.64 -11.07
N THR A 141 7.36 -23.53 -10.38
CA THR A 141 7.61 -23.47 -8.94
C THR A 141 6.33 -23.24 -8.15
N GLY A 142 5.29 -22.70 -8.79
CA GLY A 142 4.01 -22.37 -8.15
C GLY A 142 4.01 -21.01 -7.44
N ALA A 143 5.05 -20.19 -7.64
CA ALA A 143 5.12 -18.82 -7.11
C ALA A 143 4.24 -17.87 -7.94
N SER A 144 2.92 -18.04 -7.85
CA SER A 144 1.94 -17.39 -8.74
C SER A 144 1.09 -16.29 -8.08
N ASP A 145 1.34 -15.94 -6.82
CA ASP A 145 0.60 -14.86 -6.14
C ASP A 145 0.86 -13.54 -6.86
N ILE A 146 -0.20 -12.87 -7.30
CA ILE A 146 -0.09 -11.61 -8.05
C ILE A 146 -0.10 -10.38 -7.13
N SER A 147 -0.55 -10.52 -5.89
CA SER A 147 -0.81 -9.42 -4.95
C SER A 147 0.17 -9.41 -3.77
N TYR A 148 0.64 -10.57 -3.31
CA TYR A 148 1.53 -10.63 -2.16
C TYR A 148 2.84 -11.35 -2.47
N GLY A 149 3.90 -10.57 -2.70
CA GLY A 149 5.22 -11.06 -3.06
C GLY A 149 5.87 -11.92 -1.98
N LEU A 150 5.51 -11.73 -0.70
CA LEU A 150 6.07 -12.53 0.39
C LEU A 150 5.66 -14.01 0.31
N ASN A 151 4.44 -14.31 -0.15
CA ASN A 151 3.99 -15.68 -0.41
C ASN A 151 4.88 -16.35 -1.45
N ASN A 152 5.15 -15.65 -2.56
CA ASN A 152 6.05 -16.14 -3.60
C ASN A 152 7.49 -16.25 -3.10
N TYR A 153 7.99 -15.25 -2.38
CA TYR A 153 9.33 -15.23 -1.83
C TYR A 153 9.57 -16.45 -0.92
N THR A 154 8.61 -16.77 -0.06
CA THR A 154 8.67 -17.96 0.80
C THR A 154 8.82 -19.24 -0.02
N THR A 155 8.01 -19.39 -1.08
CA THR A 155 8.08 -20.52 -2.02
C THR A 155 9.45 -20.59 -2.73
N LEU A 156 9.90 -19.47 -3.30
CA LEU A 156 11.12 -19.41 -4.12
C LEU A 156 12.40 -19.64 -3.30
N ILE A 157 12.47 -19.13 -2.07
CA ILE A 157 13.64 -19.30 -1.20
C ILE A 157 13.71 -20.69 -0.59
N ALA A 158 12.57 -21.36 -0.39
CA ALA A 158 12.52 -22.73 0.13
C ALA A 158 12.72 -23.81 -0.95
N ALA A 159 12.60 -23.47 -2.23
CA ALA A 159 12.70 -24.41 -3.33
C ALA A 159 14.10 -25.03 -3.46
N THR A 160 14.14 -26.34 -3.67
CA THR A 160 15.37 -27.13 -3.89
C THR A 160 15.37 -27.87 -5.23
N ASP A 161 14.54 -27.43 -6.17
CA ASP A 161 14.45 -27.99 -7.52
C ASP A 161 15.60 -27.53 -8.43
N SER A 162 15.56 -27.92 -9.70
CA SER A 162 16.60 -27.55 -10.67
C SER A 162 16.61 -26.07 -11.05
N GLY A 163 15.59 -25.29 -10.67
CA GLY A 163 15.50 -23.84 -10.86
C GLY A 163 16.18 -23.04 -9.75
N ALA A 164 16.41 -23.65 -8.59
CA ALA A 164 17.13 -23.04 -7.48
C ALA A 164 18.64 -22.83 -7.77
N PRO A 165 19.29 -21.81 -7.18
CA PRO A 165 18.70 -20.75 -6.36
C PRO A 165 18.10 -19.64 -7.24
N TYR A 166 16.85 -19.29 -6.99
CA TYR A 166 16.10 -18.28 -7.74
C TYR A 166 16.74 -16.89 -7.57
N LYS A 167 17.61 -16.50 -8.50
CA LYS A 167 18.58 -15.40 -8.29
C LYS A 167 17.92 -14.06 -8.02
N ALA A 168 16.78 -13.77 -8.64
CA ALA A 168 16.03 -12.54 -8.40
C ALA A 168 15.50 -12.46 -6.95
N ALA A 169 14.91 -13.53 -6.43
CA ALA A 169 14.45 -13.59 -5.04
C ALA A 169 15.63 -13.62 -4.05
N GLN A 170 16.70 -14.34 -4.41
CA GLN A 170 17.93 -14.44 -3.62
C GLN A 170 18.62 -13.07 -3.45
N ALA A 171 18.46 -12.14 -4.39
CA ALA A 171 18.96 -10.77 -4.23
C ALA A 171 18.33 -10.06 -3.02
N CYS A 172 17.01 -10.17 -2.86
CA CYS A 172 16.31 -9.61 -1.70
C CYS A 172 16.60 -10.39 -0.41
N LYS A 173 16.81 -11.71 -0.50
CA LYS A 173 17.30 -12.48 0.64
C LYS A 173 18.69 -12.00 1.11
N THR A 174 19.59 -11.73 0.18
CA THR A 174 20.94 -11.23 0.51
C THR A 174 20.88 -9.86 1.16
N LEU A 175 19.92 -9.01 0.77
CA LEU A 175 19.66 -7.74 1.46
C LEU A 175 19.28 -7.96 2.92
N ASN A 176 18.48 -8.97 3.26
CA ASN A 176 18.12 -9.26 4.66
C ASN A 176 19.32 -9.59 5.56
N GLU A 177 20.39 -10.13 4.97
CA GLU A 177 21.60 -10.54 5.66
C GLU A 177 22.65 -9.41 5.73
N ASP A 178 22.47 -8.34 4.95
CA ASP A 178 23.43 -7.25 4.81
C ASP A 178 23.13 -6.10 5.79
N THR A 179 23.70 -6.19 6.99
CA THR A 179 23.55 -5.17 8.05
C THR A 179 23.97 -3.75 7.66
N ALA A 180 24.74 -3.56 6.58
CA ALA A 180 25.10 -2.23 6.08
C ALA A 180 24.03 -1.63 5.14
N ARG A 181 23.25 -2.47 4.45
CA ARG A 181 22.26 -2.03 3.45
C ARG A 181 20.82 -2.24 3.87
N ASN A 182 20.54 -3.15 4.78
CA ASN A 182 19.19 -3.61 5.13
C ASN A 182 18.34 -2.60 5.91
N ARG A 183 18.94 -1.48 6.34
CA ARG A 183 18.28 -0.41 7.10
C ARG A 183 17.66 -0.88 8.42
N GLY A 184 18.19 -1.97 9.00
CA GLY A 184 17.65 -2.57 10.23
C GLY A 184 16.51 -3.56 10.00
N TYR A 185 16.14 -3.83 8.74
CA TYR A 185 15.04 -4.73 8.39
C TYR A 185 15.52 -6.04 7.78
N THR A 186 14.80 -7.13 8.05
CA THR A 186 15.14 -8.49 7.62
C THR A 186 14.00 -9.19 6.88
N ASP A 187 13.02 -8.41 6.45
CA ASP A 187 11.76 -8.82 5.81
C ASP A 187 11.66 -8.36 4.35
N TRP A 188 12.80 -8.07 3.70
CA TRP A 188 12.85 -7.70 2.28
C TRP A 188 12.54 -8.87 1.36
N TYR A 189 11.66 -8.64 0.39
CA TYR A 189 11.25 -9.64 -0.60
C TYR A 189 11.13 -9.04 -2.01
N LEU A 190 11.13 -9.93 -3.01
CA LEU A 190 10.88 -9.56 -4.41
C LEU A 190 9.36 -9.33 -4.58
N PRO A 191 8.89 -8.17 -5.06
CA PRO A 191 7.47 -7.83 -5.12
C PRO A 191 6.69 -8.77 -6.04
N ALA A 192 5.44 -9.04 -5.72
CA ALA A 192 4.49 -9.60 -6.68
C ALA A 192 4.17 -8.60 -7.80
N SER A 193 3.55 -9.07 -8.88
CA SER A 193 3.32 -8.23 -10.06
C SER A 193 2.46 -6.98 -9.79
N ASN A 194 1.50 -7.03 -8.87
CA ASN A 194 0.70 -5.86 -8.50
C ASN A 194 1.44 -4.90 -7.56
N GLU A 195 2.24 -5.41 -6.63
CA GLU A 195 3.10 -4.58 -5.78
C GLU A 195 4.14 -3.84 -6.64
N LEU A 196 4.74 -4.52 -7.63
CA LEU A 196 5.63 -3.87 -8.59
C LEU A 196 4.91 -2.82 -9.44
N ALA A 197 3.65 -3.06 -9.81
CA ALA A 197 2.83 -2.09 -10.53
C ALA A 197 2.57 -0.83 -9.69
N LEU A 198 2.36 -0.96 -8.38
CA LEU A 198 2.26 0.18 -7.46
C LEU A 198 3.55 1.01 -7.46
N LEU A 199 4.71 0.36 -7.32
CA LEU A 199 6.00 1.06 -7.32
C LEU A 199 6.18 1.87 -8.61
N ALA A 200 5.85 1.29 -9.76
CA ALA A 200 5.98 1.96 -11.04
C ALA A 200 4.99 3.12 -11.22
N ALA A 201 3.72 2.94 -10.82
CA ALA A 201 2.72 4.00 -10.82
C ALA A 201 3.18 5.21 -9.98
N ASN A 202 3.94 4.94 -8.93
CA ASN A 202 4.50 5.94 -8.03
C ASN A 202 5.92 6.40 -8.42
N SER A 203 6.42 6.02 -9.60
CA SER A 203 7.77 6.39 -10.09
C SER A 203 8.93 5.94 -9.18
N LEU A 204 8.77 4.79 -8.52
CA LEU A 204 9.74 4.20 -7.58
C LEU A 204 10.41 2.92 -8.09
N ALA A 205 9.97 2.40 -9.24
CA ALA A 205 10.63 1.31 -9.95
C ALA A 205 10.96 1.74 -11.39
N SER A 206 12.16 1.36 -11.85
CA SER A 206 12.56 1.52 -13.24
C SER A 206 11.85 0.47 -14.11
N SER A 207 11.69 0.76 -15.40
CA SER A 207 11.17 -0.23 -16.35
C SER A 207 12.06 -1.48 -16.36
N GLY A 208 11.43 -2.63 -16.51
CA GLY A 208 12.12 -3.90 -16.64
C GLY A 208 12.43 -4.65 -15.33
N ALA A 209 11.96 -4.22 -14.16
CA ALA A 209 12.20 -4.98 -12.92
C ALA A 209 11.46 -6.32 -12.88
N TRP A 210 12.11 -7.36 -12.32
CA TRP A 210 11.43 -8.62 -12.04
C TRP A 210 10.35 -8.44 -10.98
N SER A 211 9.24 -9.17 -11.15
CA SER A 211 8.36 -9.54 -10.04
C SER A 211 8.61 -10.99 -9.64
N SER A 212 8.15 -11.37 -8.46
CA SER A 212 8.17 -12.75 -7.97
C SER A 212 7.10 -13.64 -8.60
N THR A 213 6.20 -13.08 -9.42
CA THR A 213 5.06 -13.80 -9.97
C THR A 213 5.48 -14.60 -11.22
N GLU A 214 5.46 -15.92 -11.08
CA GLU A 214 5.65 -16.89 -12.14
C GLU A 214 4.44 -16.92 -13.08
N SER A 215 4.68 -17.05 -14.39
CA SER A 215 3.61 -17.19 -15.39
C SER A 215 3.46 -18.62 -15.86
N ASP A 216 4.57 -19.24 -16.27
CA ASP A 216 4.63 -20.60 -16.76
C ASP A 216 6.05 -21.16 -16.55
N VAL A 217 6.35 -22.34 -17.10
CA VAL A 217 7.67 -22.98 -16.96
C VAL A 217 8.82 -22.15 -17.58
N TYR A 218 8.54 -21.35 -18.59
CA TYR A 218 9.51 -20.53 -19.33
C TYR A 218 9.60 -19.10 -18.84
N LYS A 219 8.48 -18.53 -18.40
CA LYS A 219 8.32 -17.08 -18.20
C LYS A 219 7.90 -16.70 -16.79
N ALA A 220 8.34 -15.51 -16.40
CA ALA A 220 7.88 -14.81 -15.21
C ALA A 220 7.48 -13.37 -15.57
N ARG A 221 6.68 -12.76 -14.70
CA ARG A 221 6.23 -11.38 -14.89
C ARG A 221 7.34 -10.41 -14.55
N TYR A 222 7.52 -9.41 -15.42
CA TYR A 222 8.44 -8.30 -15.23
C TYR A 222 7.75 -7.01 -15.64
N ASN A 223 8.22 -5.89 -15.07
CA ASN A 223 7.72 -4.55 -15.33
C ASN A 223 6.26 -4.34 -14.86
N TYR A 224 5.81 -3.10 -14.94
CA TYR A 224 4.51 -2.67 -14.45
C TYR A 224 3.35 -3.02 -15.41
N TYR A 225 3.62 -3.13 -16.71
CA TYR A 225 2.63 -3.55 -17.72
C TYR A 225 2.28 -5.05 -17.64
N GLN A 226 2.74 -5.75 -16.58
CA GLN A 226 2.53 -7.19 -16.39
C GLN A 226 2.99 -8.02 -17.60
N LEU A 227 4.10 -7.59 -18.20
CA LEU A 227 4.70 -8.29 -19.33
C LEU A 227 5.48 -9.51 -18.83
N TYR A 228 5.85 -10.37 -19.78
CA TYR A 228 6.54 -11.62 -19.50
C TYR A 228 7.94 -11.60 -20.12
N ALA A 229 8.93 -12.06 -19.37
CA ALA A 229 10.28 -12.30 -19.87
C ALA A 229 10.69 -13.73 -19.58
N ASN A 230 11.65 -14.26 -20.33
CA ASN A 230 12.13 -15.62 -20.07
C ASN A 230 12.86 -15.64 -18.73
N LYS A 231 12.66 -16.69 -17.94
CA LYS A 231 13.30 -16.81 -16.61
C LYS A 231 14.83 -16.75 -16.67
N THR A 232 15.41 -17.06 -17.83
CA THR A 232 16.85 -17.01 -18.10
C THR A 232 17.38 -15.64 -18.51
N ASP A 233 16.49 -14.67 -18.79
CA ASP A 233 16.86 -13.30 -19.14
C ASP A 233 17.29 -12.54 -17.88
N ALA A 234 18.23 -11.60 -18.04
CA ALA A 234 18.70 -10.79 -16.92
C ALA A 234 17.87 -9.50 -16.84
N GLN A 235 17.34 -9.20 -15.67
CA GLN A 235 16.58 -7.97 -15.38
C GLN A 235 17.02 -7.37 -14.05
N ILE A 236 16.59 -6.13 -13.78
CA ILE A 236 16.85 -5.48 -12.51
C ILE A 236 15.95 -6.04 -11.40
N VAL A 237 16.37 -5.88 -10.15
CA VAL A 237 15.58 -6.25 -8.97
C VAL A 237 15.38 -5.03 -8.10
N LYS A 238 14.14 -4.86 -7.62
CA LYS A 238 13.76 -3.86 -6.64
C LYS A 238 13.08 -4.57 -5.48
N CYS A 239 13.70 -4.57 -4.32
CA CYS A 239 13.15 -5.23 -3.14
C CYS A 239 12.16 -4.31 -2.42
N ILE A 240 11.14 -4.94 -1.83
CA ILE A 240 10.15 -4.25 -1.01
C ILE A 240 10.02 -4.95 0.34
N ARG A 241 9.42 -4.24 1.29
CA ARG A 241 8.95 -4.77 2.56
C ARG A 241 7.57 -4.18 2.87
N SER A 242 6.85 -4.77 3.81
CA SER A 242 5.49 -4.34 4.17
C SER A 242 5.28 -4.26 5.67
N GLU A 243 4.48 -3.28 6.11
CA GLU A 243 4.01 -3.12 7.50
C GLU A 243 2.48 -3.09 7.58
#